data_AF-A0A2N3VAY3-F1
#
_entry.id   AF-A0A2N3VAY3-F1
#
_cell.length_a   1.000
_cell.length_b   1.000
_cell.length_c   1.000
_cell.angle_alpha   90.00
_cell.angle_beta   90.00
_cell.angle_gamma   90.00
#
_symmetry.space_group_name_H-M   'P 1'
#
loop_
_entity.id
_entity.type
_entity.pdbx_description
1 polymer ?
#
loop_
_entity_poly.entity_id
_entity_poly.type
_entity_poly.pdbx_seq_one_letter_code
_entity_poly.pdbx_strand_id
1 'polypeptide(L)'
;MSEQPVSTAEVVAAWPLPPEAHLTDAVRRNLLATLEATLEGGYGEIPPESLAHLALGPMMIVLGRLEVDLADARTRIDELERALRERRTG
;
A
#
# COMPACT_ATOMS: atom_id res chain seq x y z
N MET A 1 26.17 19.66 9.56
CA MET A 1 25.32 18.48 9.80
C MET A 1 25.49 17.58 8.60
N SER A 2 26.03 16.39 8.76
CA SER A 2 26.10 15.42 7.66
C SER A 2 24.69 14.89 7.41
N GLU A 3 24.12 15.12 6.23
CA GLU A 3 22.92 14.39 5.81
C GLU A 3 23.28 12.90 5.80
N GLN A 4 22.71 12.13 6.73
CA GLN A 4 22.77 10.69 6.60
C GLN A 4 21.99 10.31 5.34
N PRO A 5 22.52 9.42 4.49
CA PRO A 5 21.78 8.95 3.32
C PRO A 5 20.49 8.29 3.78
N VAL A 6 19.37 8.66 3.15
CA VAL A 6 18.06 8.06 3.42
C VAL A 6 18.11 6.59 3.03
N SER A 7 17.77 5.72 3.96
CA SER A 7 17.72 4.27 3.73
C SER A 7 16.53 3.89 2.84
N THR A 8 16.65 2.76 2.15
CA THR A 8 15.54 2.24 1.34
C THR A 8 14.32 1.89 2.17
N ALA A 9 14.52 1.44 3.41
CA ALA A 9 13.43 1.19 4.35
C ALA A 9 12.67 2.48 4.70
N GLU A 10 13.38 3.59 4.93
CA GLU A 10 12.76 4.90 5.20
C GLU A 10 11.92 5.39 4.01
N VAL A 11 12.40 5.21 2.78
CA VAL A 11 11.63 5.56 1.56
C VAL A 11 10.35 4.73 1.45
N VAL A 12 10.41 3.42 1.69
CA VAL A 12 9.24 2.53 1.65
C VAL A 12 8.24 2.86 2.76
N ALA A 13 8.73 3.15 3.97
CA ALA A 13 7.89 3.50 5.11
C ALA A 13 7.14 4.82 4.88
N ALA A 14 7.75 5.77 4.17
CA ALA A 14 7.21 7.09 3.89
C ALA A 14 6.14 7.13 2.77
N TRP A 15 5.83 6.00 2.11
CA TRP A 15 4.83 5.99 1.05
C TRP A 15 3.45 6.43 1.56
N PRO A 16 2.77 7.38 0.88
CA PRO A 16 1.47 7.90 1.26
C PRO A 16 0.36 6.94 0.86
N LEU A 17 0.29 5.79 1.53
CA LEU A 17 -0.74 4.77 1.29
C LEU A 17 -2.05 5.16 1.98
N PRO A 18 -3.22 4.88 1.36
CA PRO A 18 -4.51 5.10 2.01
C PRO A 18 -4.64 4.28 3.31
N PRO A 19 -5.20 4.84 4.39
CA PRO A 19 -5.26 4.17 5.68
C PRO A 19 -6.16 2.92 5.69
N GLU A 20 -7.17 2.85 4.83
CA GLU A 20 -8.07 1.70 4.70
C GLU A 20 -7.58 0.63 3.72
N ALA A 21 -6.42 0.82 3.09
CA ALA A 21 -5.84 -0.14 2.15
C ALA A 21 -5.05 -1.25 2.86
N HIS A 22 -5.75 -2.15 3.55
CA HIS A 22 -5.19 -3.20 4.39
C HIS A 22 -4.24 -4.16 3.67
N LEU A 23 -4.56 -4.59 2.45
CA LEU A 23 -3.70 -5.46 1.64
C LEU A 23 -2.44 -4.71 1.22
N THR A 24 -2.60 -3.47 0.79
CA THR A 24 -1.49 -2.61 0.39
C THR A 24 -0.53 -2.36 1.57
N ASP A 25 -1.08 -2.13 2.76
CA ASP A 25 -0.30 -2.00 3.99
C ASP A 25 0.40 -3.31 4.39
N ALA A 26 -0.25 -4.46 4.21
CA ALA A 26 0.37 -5.77 4.43
C ALA A 26 1.56 -6.02 3.48
N VAL A 27 1.42 -5.66 2.21
CA VAL A 27 2.49 -5.77 1.22
C VAL A 27 3.66 -4.84 1.60
N ARG A 28 3.39 -3.61 2.04
CA ARG A 28 4.43 -2.68 2.53
C ARG A 28 5.21 -3.29 3.71
N ARG A 29 4.53 -3.86 4.70
CA ARG A 29 5.19 -4.50 5.85
C ARG A 29 6.07 -5.68 5.42
N ASN A 30 5.59 -6.51 4.52
CA ASN A 30 6.37 -7.65 4.02
C ASN A 30 7.62 -7.18 3.25
N LEU A 31 7.51 -6.10 2.47
CA LEU A 31 8.65 -5.49 1.79
C LEU A 31 9.68 -4.97 2.79
N LEU A 32 9.25 -4.24 3.84
CA LEU A 32 10.14 -3.74 4.88
C LEU A 32 10.89 -4.88 5.58
N ALA A 33 10.19 -5.94 5.98
CA ALA A 33 10.80 -7.12 6.59
C ALA A 33 11.80 -7.82 5.64
N THR A 34 11.51 -7.84 4.33
CA THR A 34 12.43 -8.40 3.32
C THR A 34 13.70 -7.56 3.18
N LEU A 35 13.56 -6.23 3.20
CA LEU A 35 14.69 -5.31 3.13
C LEU A 35 15.60 -5.44 4.36
N GLU A 36 15.00 -5.55 5.55
CA GLU A 36 15.71 -5.80 6.81
C GLU A 36 16.48 -7.12 6.76
N ALA A 37 15.83 -8.22 6.37
CA ALA A 37 16.49 -9.54 6.25
C ALA A 37 17.64 -9.55 5.22
N THR A 38 17.51 -8.76 4.15
CA THR A 38 18.56 -8.63 3.12
C THR A 38 19.82 -7.97 3.68
N LEU A 39 19.66 -6.95 4.52
CA LEU A 39 20.75 -6.28 5.23
C LEU A 39 21.43 -7.22 6.23
N GLU A 40 20.64 -7.93 7.05
CA GLU A 40 21.16 -8.89 8.04
C GLU A 40 21.91 -10.06 7.38
N GLY A 41 21.45 -10.51 6.21
CA GLY A 41 22.10 -11.57 5.44
C GLY A 41 23.40 -11.18 4.75
N GLY A 42 23.83 -9.90 4.83
CA GLY A 42 25.07 -9.42 4.23
C GLY A 42 24.99 -9.18 2.71
N TYR A 43 23.79 -9.12 2.14
CA TYR A 43 23.58 -8.85 0.71
C TYR A 43 23.71 -7.36 0.34
N GLY A 44 23.87 -6.50 1.36
CA GLY A 44 23.98 -5.05 1.20
C GLY A 44 22.63 -4.36 1.08
N GLU A 45 22.64 -3.04 1.19
CA GLU A 45 21.45 -2.23 1.04
C GLU A 45 21.07 -2.11 -0.45
N ILE A 46 19.80 -2.34 -0.77
CA ILE A 46 19.25 -2.00 -2.09
C ILE A 46 19.20 -0.47 -2.17
N PRO A 47 19.82 0.20 -3.15
CA PRO A 47 19.76 1.66 -3.24
C PRO A 47 18.33 2.18 -3.47
N PRO A 48 17.89 3.26 -2.82
CA PRO A 48 16.53 3.80 -2.98
C PRO A 48 16.16 4.10 -4.45
N GLU A 49 17.14 4.51 -5.25
CA GLU A 49 17.00 4.80 -6.67
C GLU A 49 16.55 3.56 -7.48
N SER A 50 16.87 2.36 -6.99
CA SER A 50 16.46 1.10 -7.63
C SER A 50 14.95 0.87 -7.49
N LEU A 51 14.36 1.24 -6.35
CA LEU A 51 12.90 1.19 -6.17
C LEU A 51 12.18 2.19 -7.07
N ALA A 52 12.79 3.37 -7.27
CA ALA A 52 12.24 4.41 -8.13
C ALA A 52 12.18 3.97 -9.60
N HIS A 53 13.21 3.28 -10.10
CA HIS A 53 13.22 2.71 -11.46
C HIS A 53 12.11 1.67 -11.66
N LEU A 54 11.80 0.89 -10.63
CA LEU A 54 10.73 -0.10 -10.66
C LEU A 54 9.34 0.53 -10.45
N ALA A 55 9.25 1.83 -10.15
CA ALA A 55 8.02 2.54 -9.83
C ALA A 55 7.17 1.86 -8.73
N LEU A 56 7.81 1.18 -7.77
CA LEU A 56 7.10 0.41 -6.73
C LEU A 56 6.23 1.30 -5.85
N GLY A 57 6.73 2.49 -5.45
CA GLY A 57 5.94 3.45 -4.67
C GLY A 57 4.66 3.90 -5.40
N PRO A 58 4.74 4.43 -6.64
CA PRO A 58 3.57 4.73 -7.45
C PRO A 58 2.58 3.56 -7.60
N MET A 59 3.07 2.34 -7.85
CA MET A 59 2.20 1.16 -7.98
C MET A 59 1.47 0.85 -6.67
N MET A 60 2.14 0.94 -5.53
CA MET A 60 1.52 0.72 -4.22
C MET A 60 0.45 1.76 -3.91
N ILE A 61 0.68 3.02 -4.28
CA ILE A 61 -0.33 4.09 -4.12
C ILE A 61 -1.57 3.81 -4.96
N VAL A 62 -1.40 3.42 -6.23
CA VAL A 62 -2.52 3.08 -7.12
C VAL A 62 -3.27 1.85 -6.60
N LEU A 63 -2.55 0.82 -6.17
CA LEU A 63 -3.15 -0.39 -5.61
C LEU A 63 -3.98 -0.07 -4.36
N GLY A 64 -3.44 0.77 -3.45
CA GLY A 64 -4.17 1.16 -2.25
C GLY A 64 -5.44 1.95 -2.56
N ARG A 65 -5.42 2.83 -3.56
CA ARG A 65 -6.63 3.53 -4.01
C ARG A 65 -7.67 2.57 -4.57
N LEU A 66 -7.25 1.62 -5.42
CA LEU A 66 -8.14 0.61 -5.97
C LEU A 66 -8.78 -0.26 -4.90
N GLU A 67 -8.03 -0.60 -3.85
CA GLU A 67 -8.53 -1.35 -2.71
C GLU A 67 -9.67 -0.59 -1.99
N VAL A 68 -9.45 0.69 -1.70
CA VAL A 68 -10.46 1.56 -1.07
C VAL A 68 -11.68 1.77 -1.98
N ASP A 69 -11.46 2.15 -3.24
CA ASP A 69 -12.54 2.40 -4.19
C ASP A 69 -13.41 1.16 -4.39
N LEU A 70 -12.81 -0.05 -4.37
CA LEU A 70 -13.55 -1.31 -4.47
C LEU A 70 -14.37 -1.59 -3.21
N ALA A 71 -13.85 -1.30 -2.02
CA ALA A 71 -14.59 -1.44 -0.78
C ALA A 71 -15.81 -0.51 -0.77
N ASP A 72 -15.61 0.75 -1.12
CA ASP A 72 -16.68 1.76 -1.22
C ASP A 72 -17.75 1.36 -2.24
N ALA A 73 -17.33 0.87 -3.42
CA ALA A 73 -18.25 0.40 -4.44
C ALA A 73 -19.11 -0.77 -3.95
N ARG A 74 -18.52 -1.73 -3.23
CA ARG A 74 -19.25 -2.87 -2.65
C ARG A 74 -20.27 -2.42 -1.60
N THR A 75 -19.85 -1.56 -0.67
CA THR A 75 -20.77 -0.97 0.33
C THR A 75 -21.93 -0.26 -0.35
N ARG A 76 -21.65 0.52 -1.40
CA ARG A 76 -22.70 1.24 -2.12
C ARG A 76 -23.68 0.32 -2.84
N ILE A 77 -23.21 -0.79 -3.42
CA ILE A 77 -24.07 -1.78 -4.05
C ILE A 77 -24.98 -2.42 -3.00
N ASP A 78 -24.44 -2.83 -1.86
CA ASP A 78 -25.22 -3.45 -0.77
C ASP A 78 -26.33 -2.53 -0.24
N GLU A 79 -26.03 -1.23 -0.10
CA GLU A 79 -27.01 -0.21 0.26
C GLU A 79 -28.13 -0.08 -0.78
N LEU A 80 -27.77 -0.01 -2.06
CA LEU A 80 -28.72 0.12 -3.16
C LEU A 80 -29.62 -1.12 -3.27
N GLU A 81 -29.04 -2.30 -3.14
CA GLU A 81 -29.79 -3.55 -3.13
C GLU A 81 -30.77 -3.62 -1.96
N ARG A 82 -30.37 -3.17 -0.76
CA ARG A 82 -31.24 -3.11 0.41
C ARG A 82 -32.42 -2.15 0.16
N ALA A 83 -32.16 -0.95 -0.34
CA ALA A 83 -33.21 0.02 -0.66
C ALA A 83 -34.19 -0.51 -1.73
N LEU A 84 -33.68 -1.25 -2.73
CA LEU A 84 -34.53 -1.88 -3.75
C LEU A 84 -35.42 -2.99 -3.17
N ARG A 85 -34.92 -3.77 -2.20
CA ARG A 85 -35.72 -4.79 -1.50
C ARG A 85 -36.83 -4.13 -0.67
N GLU A 86 -36.49 -3.12 0.13
CA GLU A 86 -37.43 -2.37 0.97
C GLU A 86 -38.58 -1.77 0.14
N ARG A 87 -38.28 -1.18 -1.02
CA ARG A 87 -39.28 -0.64 -1.96
C ARG A 87 -40.17 -1.69 -2.64
N ARG A 88 -39.73 -2.95 -2.72
CA ARG A 88 -40.53 -4.03 -3.32
C ARG A 88 -41.47 -4.68 -2.31
N THR A 89 -41.12 -4.63 -1.03
CA THR A 89 -41.86 -5.27 0.06
C THR A 89 -42.81 -4.33 0.81
N GLY A 90 -42.67 -3.01 0.63
CA GLY A 90 -43.59 -1.98 1.12
C GLY A 90 -44.53 -1.50 0.03
#